data_AF-F0H6D9-F1
#
_entry.id   AF-F0H6D9-F1
#
_cell.length_a   1.000
_cell.length_b   1.000
_cell.length_c   1.000
_cell.angle_alpha   90.00
_cell.angle_beta   90.00
_cell.angle_gamma   90.00
#
_symmetry.space_group_name_H-M   'P 1'
#
loop_
_entity.id
_entity.type
_entity.pdbx_description
1 polymer ?
#
loop_
_entity_poly.entity_id
_entity_poly.type
_entity_poly.pdbx_seq_one_letter_code
_entity_poly.pdbx_strand_id
1 'polypeptide(L)'
;MESEHQLQSVYGSKRPFSVPDDYFSRLPSRIMAQLPAEERKEKSAAEKLHRVLVRRLRPLAAAAMTVGVVLTGFLAYSMFLSPKEGSMTGTFSRSGTDKEQTVTSQDGFDEAADYLMMDEDDMYAYMADD
;
A
#
# COMPACT_ATOMS: atom_id res chain seq x y z
N MET A 1 -12.15 -55.44 31.95
CA MET A 1 -12.83 -56.51 31.20
C MET A 1 -14.34 -56.29 31.12
N GLU A 2 -15.04 -55.95 32.22
CA GLU A 2 -16.49 -55.65 32.17
C GLU A 2 -16.89 -54.43 31.34
N SER A 3 -16.06 -53.38 31.32
CA SER A 3 -16.32 -52.14 30.57
C SER A 3 -16.39 -52.37 29.05
N GLU A 4 -15.48 -53.17 28.49
CA GLU A 4 -15.48 -53.48 27.05
C GLU A 4 -16.69 -54.33 26.65
N HIS A 5 -17.10 -55.28 27.51
CA HIS A 5 -18.27 -56.11 27.27
C HIS A 5 -19.59 -55.32 27.30
N GLN A 6 -19.71 -54.31 28.18
CA GLN A 6 -20.83 -53.36 28.16
C GLN A 6 -20.85 -52.51 26.89
N LEU A 7 -19.70 -51.99 26.47
CA LEU A 7 -19.62 -51.20 25.23
C LEU A 7 -20.01 -52.05 24.01
N GLN A 8 -19.58 -53.30 23.98
CA GLN A 8 -19.87 -54.22 22.87
C GLN A 8 -21.33 -54.71 22.86
N SER A 9 -21.96 -54.88 24.03
CA SER A 9 -23.39 -55.23 24.10
C SER A 9 -24.32 -54.06 23.77
N VAL A 10 -23.95 -52.84 24.16
CA VAL A 10 -24.76 -51.63 23.94
C VAL A 10 -24.59 -51.07 22.53
N TYR A 11 -23.36 -51.02 22.01
CA TYR A 11 -23.05 -50.35 20.73
C TYR A 11 -22.67 -51.31 19.60
N GLY A 12 -22.39 -52.59 19.92
CA GLY A 12 -21.93 -53.57 18.94
C GLY A 12 -20.54 -53.26 18.40
N SER A 13 -20.15 -53.95 17.31
CA SER A 13 -18.90 -53.69 16.58
C SER A 13 -19.06 -52.71 15.40
N LYS A 14 -20.20 -52.01 15.32
CA LYS A 14 -20.39 -51.00 14.28
C LYS A 14 -19.50 -49.81 14.60
N ARG A 15 -18.68 -49.38 13.63
CA ARG A 15 -17.82 -48.20 13.77
C ARG A 15 -18.68 -46.95 13.54
N PRO A 16 -19.01 -46.16 14.59
CA PRO A 16 -19.87 -44.99 14.43
C PRO A 16 -19.16 -43.82 13.74
N PHE A 17 -17.83 -43.84 13.71
CA PHE A 17 -17.00 -42.82 13.06
C PHE A 17 -16.34 -43.44 11.83
N SER A 18 -16.92 -43.17 10.67
CA SER A 18 -16.27 -43.44 9.39
C SER A 18 -16.10 -42.11 8.67
N VAL A 19 -14.92 -41.93 8.10
CA VAL A 19 -14.64 -40.80 7.23
C VAL A 19 -15.21 -41.11 5.84
N PRO A 20 -15.66 -40.09 5.09
CA PRO A 20 -16.04 -40.28 3.70
C PRO A 20 -14.88 -40.83 2.87
N ASP A 21 -15.22 -41.58 1.82
CA ASP A 21 -14.23 -42.03 0.84
C ASP A 21 -13.46 -40.82 0.28
N ASP A 22 -12.15 -40.99 0.07
CA ASP A 22 -11.22 -39.94 -0.38
C ASP A 22 -11.04 -38.72 0.53
N TYR A 23 -11.52 -38.73 1.78
CA TYR A 23 -11.32 -37.62 2.71
C TYR A 23 -9.83 -37.24 2.86
N PHE A 24 -8.98 -38.23 3.16
CA PHE A 24 -7.54 -38.01 3.32
C PHE A 24 -6.84 -37.71 1.99
N SER A 25 -7.37 -38.20 0.87
CA SER A 25 -6.84 -37.92 -0.47
C SER A 25 -7.02 -36.44 -0.86
N ARG A 26 -8.14 -35.82 -0.46
CA ARG A 26 -8.46 -34.40 -0.75
C ARG A 26 -8.02 -33.42 0.33
N LEU A 27 -7.60 -33.91 1.49
CA LEU A 27 -7.16 -33.08 2.60
C LEU A 27 -5.95 -32.17 2.25
N PRO A 28 -4.88 -32.67 1.59
CA PRO A 28 -3.72 -31.84 1.27
C PRO A 28 -4.07 -30.69 0.33
N SER A 29 -4.84 -30.95 -0.72
CA SER A 29 -5.25 -29.91 -1.68
C SER A 29 -6.12 -28.84 -1.02
N ARG A 30 -7.01 -29.25 -0.10
CA ARG A 30 -7.83 -28.32 0.68
C ARG A 30 -6.99 -27.45 1.61
N ILE A 31 -6.00 -28.02 2.29
CA ILE A 31 -5.09 -27.26 3.16
C ILE A 31 -4.30 -26.24 2.33
N MET A 32 -3.71 -26.68 1.21
CA MET A 32 -2.93 -25.79 0.33
C MET A 32 -3.78 -24.66 -0.28
N ALA A 33 -5.04 -24.93 -0.60
CA ALA A 33 -5.97 -23.90 -1.09
C ALA A 33 -6.40 -22.89 0.00
N GLN A 34 -6.34 -23.28 1.28
CA GLN A 34 -6.67 -22.43 2.42
C GLN A 34 -5.49 -21.63 2.95
N LEU A 35 -4.26 -22.04 2.62
CA LEU A 35 -3.10 -21.22 2.90
C LEU A 35 -3.25 -19.90 2.14
N PRO A 36 -3.14 -18.75 2.81
CA PRO A 36 -3.02 -17.50 2.10
C PRO A 36 -1.79 -17.63 1.22
N ALA A 37 -2.00 -17.70 -0.10
CA ALA A 37 -0.92 -17.54 -1.05
C ALA A 37 -0.31 -16.17 -0.73
N GLU A 38 0.84 -16.20 -0.04
CA GLU A 38 1.63 -15.04 0.41
C GLU A 38 1.83 -14.02 -0.73
N GLU A 39 1.69 -14.44 -1.98
CA GLU A 39 1.99 -13.64 -3.17
C GLU A 39 0.77 -13.01 -3.87
N ARG A 40 -0.48 -13.24 -3.42
CA ARG A 40 -1.68 -12.76 -4.16
C ARG A 40 -2.43 -11.57 -3.55
N LYS A 41 -1.78 -10.76 -2.69
CA LYS A 41 -2.46 -9.62 -2.02
C LYS A 41 -1.81 -8.25 -2.17
N GLU A 42 -0.72 -8.10 -2.89
CA GLU A 42 -0.10 -6.77 -3.08
C GLU A 42 -1.03 -5.77 -3.80
N LYS A 43 -1.88 -6.25 -4.71
CA LYS A 43 -2.81 -5.39 -5.46
C LYS A 43 -3.93 -4.80 -4.58
N SER A 44 -4.27 -5.45 -3.47
CA SER A 44 -5.40 -5.01 -2.63
C SER A 44 -5.03 -3.91 -1.63
N ALA A 45 -3.74 -3.77 -1.29
CA ALA A 45 -3.25 -2.72 -0.39
C ALA A 45 -3.11 -1.38 -1.11
N ALA A 46 -2.54 -1.39 -2.32
CA ALA A 46 -2.38 -0.19 -3.14
C ALA A 46 -3.74 0.46 -3.51
N GLU A 47 -4.74 -0.35 -3.87
CA GLU A 47 -6.09 0.16 -4.18
C GLU A 47 -6.80 0.79 -2.98
N LYS A 48 -6.58 0.26 -1.77
CA LYS A 48 -7.15 0.83 -0.53
C LYS A 48 -6.49 2.16 -0.19
N LEU A 49 -5.17 2.27 -0.37
CA LEU A 49 -4.43 3.53 -0.14
C LEU A 49 -4.86 4.62 -1.12
N HIS A 50 -4.98 4.30 -2.41
CA HIS A 50 -5.43 5.26 -3.42
C HIS A 50 -6.83 5.81 -3.11
N ARG A 51 -7.75 4.96 -2.65
CA ARG A 51 -9.11 5.36 -2.27
C ARG A 51 -9.13 6.34 -1.08
N VAL A 52 -8.26 6.16 -0.09
CA VAL A 52 -8.16 7.05 1.07
C VAL A 52 -7.48 8.37 0.70
N LEU A 53 -6.41 8.33 -0.10
CA LEU A 53 -5.68 9.51 -0.55
C LEU A 53 -6.56 10.42 -1.43
N VAL A 54 -7.27 9.85 -2.40
CA VAL A 54 -8.22 10.58 -3.24
C VAL A 54 -9.31 11.25 -2.40
N ARG A 55 -9.80 10.58 -1.34
CA ARG A 55 -10.82 11.15 -0.46
C ARG A 55 -10.28 12.30 0.41
N ARG A 56 -9.00 12.27 0.79
CA ARG A 56 -8.34 13.36 1.54
C ARG A 56 -8.00 14.58 0.69
N LEU A 57 -7.74 14.39 -0.60
CA LEU A 57 -7.41 15.48 -1.54
C LEU A 57 -8.65 16.22 -2.09
N ARG A 58 -9.84 15.60 -2.06
CA ARG A 58 -11.12 16.22 -2.45
C ARG A 58 -11.41 17.60 -1.84
N PRO A 59 -11.28 17.81 -0.51
CA PRO A 59 -11.51 19.13 0.08
C PRO A 59 -10.45 20.16 -0.35
N LEU A 60 -9.21 19.73 -0.59
CA LEU A 60 -8.12 20.60 -1.02
C LEU A 60 -8.31 21.07 -2.47
N ALA A 61 -8.80 20.19 -3.34
CA ALA A 61 -9.19 20.55 -4.70
C ALA A 61 -10.35 21.56 -4.74
N ALA A 62 -11.33 21.44 -3.83
CA ALA A 62 -12.44 22.40 -3.74
C ALA A 62 -11.96 23.80 -3.30
N ALA A 63 -10.99 23.89 -2.39
CA ALA A 63 -10.38 25.16 -1.98
C ALA A 63 -9.54 25.80 -3.11
N ALA A 64 -8.81 25.00 -3.89
CA ALA A 64 -8.07 25.52 -5.04
C ALA A 64 -9.00 26.11 -6.12
N MET A 65 -10.19 25.53 -6.31
CA MET A 65 -11.18 26.02 -7.28
C MET A 65 -11.68 27.42 -6.93
N THR A 66 -11.93 27.73 -5.65
CA THR A 66 -12.42 29.07 -5.26
C THR A 66 -11.36 30.14 -5.48
N VAL A 67 -10.10 29.85 -5.13
CA VAL A 67 -8.97 30.76 -5.37
C VAL A 67 -8.77 30.98 -6.88
N GLY A 68 -8.85 29.90 -7.68
CA GLY A 68 -8.75 29.99 -9.14
C GLY A 68 -9.85 30.83 -9.78
N VAL A 69 -11.11 30.68 -9.35
CA VAL A 69 -12.24 31.47 -9.87
C VAL A 69 -12.10 32.94 -9.50
N VAL A 70 -11.68 33.26 -8.27
CA VAL A 70 -11.47 34.65 -7.83
C VAL A 70 -10.31 35.31 -8.60
N LEU A 71 -9.19 34.62 -8.76
CA LEU A 71 -8.06 35.14 -9.54
C LEU A 71 -8.42 35.34 -11.01
N THR A 72 -9.11 34.37 -11.62
CA THR A 72 -9.52 34.47 -13.03
C THR A 72 -10.52 35.61 -13.24
N GLY A 73 -11.50 35.75 -12.34
CA GLY A 73 -12.46 36.85 -12.35
C GLY A 73 -11.81 38.21 -12.13
N PHE A 74 -10.88 38.32 -11.18
CA PHE A 74 -10.12 39.53 -10.90
C PHE A 74 -9.23 39.93 -12.08
N LEU A 75 -8.53 38.97 -12.71
CA LEU A 75 -7.69 39.23 -13.88
C LEU A 75 -8.55 39.68 -15.07
N ALA A 76 -9.66 39.00 -15.34
CA ALA A 76 -10.58 39.38 -16.40
C ALA A 76 -11.18 40.78 -16.15
N TYR A 77 -11.54 41.09 -14.91
CA TYR A 77 -12.00 42.41 -14.53
C TYR A 77 -10.92 43.48 -14.70
N SER A 78 -9.70 43.22 -14.23
CA SER A 78 -8.56 44.15 -14.38
C SER A 78 -8.19 44.40 -15.85
N MET A 79 -8.35 43.38 -16.71
CA MET A 79 -8.10 43.47 -18.15
C MET A 79 -9.22 44.20 -18.89
N PHE A 80 -10.45 44.17 -18.36
CA PHE A 80 -11.61 44.85 -18.95
C PHE A 80 -11.74 46.31 -18.48
N LEU A 81 -11.31 46.62 -17.24
CA LEU A 81 -11.31 47.99 -16.71
C LEU A 81 -10.06 48.79 -17.07
N SER A 82 -8.98 48.15 -17.54
CA SER A 82 -7.81 48.83 -18.09
C SER A 82 -8.02 49.06 -19.59
N PRO A 83 -8.41 50.25 -20.06
CA PRO A 83 -8.36 50.55 -21.49
C PRO A 83 -6.92 50.36 -21.97
N LYS A 84 -6.76 49.59 -23.06
CA LYS A 84 -5.49 49.35 -23.74
C LYS A 84 -4.79 50.68 -24.05
N GLU A 85 -3.71 50.97 -23.35
CA GLU A 85 -2.55 51.61 -23.98
C GLU A 85 -1.47 50.53 -24.13
N GLY A 86 -1.07 50.32 -25.37
CA GLY A 86 -0.36 49.13 -25.79
C GLY A 86 1.02 49.00 -25.19
N SER A 87 1.49 47.77 -25.01
CA SER A 87 2.55 47.25 -25.87
C SER A 87 2.79 45.78 -25.56
N MET A 88 2.99 45.07 -26.65
CA MET A 88 3.38 43.68 -26.74
C MET A 88 4.77 43.50 -26.11
N THR A 89 4.87 42.71 -25.05
CA THR A 89 6.10 41.95 -24.78
C THR A 89 5.70 40.54 -24.40
N GLY A 90 5.69 39.67 -25.41
CA GLY A 90 5.74 38.23 -25.18
C GLY A 90 7.03 37.92 -24.45
N THR A 91 6.92 37.63 -23.15
CA THR A 91 7.93 36.87 -22.44
C THR A 91 7.30 35.55 -22.09
N PHE A 92 7.43 34.60 -23.02
CA PHE A 92 7.48 33.19 -22.70
C PHE A 92 8.71 32.96 -21.82
N SER A 93 8.61 33.30 -20.54
CA SER A 93 9.43 32.63 -19.53
C SER A 93 8.83 31.26 -19.35
N ARG A 94 9.23 30.37 -20.27
CA ARG A 94 9.41 28.95 -20.01
C ARG A 94 10.33 28.83 -18.81
N SER A 95 9.79 28.98 -17.60
CA SER A 95 10.39 28.35 -16.43
C SER A 95 10.11 26.87 -16.60
N GLY A 96 11.00 26.20 -17.34
CA GLY A 96 11.02 24.76 -17.39
C GLY A 96 11.32 24.28 -15.97
N THR A 97 10.31 23.75 -15.31
CA THR A 97 10.46 22.72 -14.26
C THR A 97 9.32 21.72 -14.42
N ASP A 98 9.12 21.25 -15.65
CA ASP A 98 8.70 19.85 -15.79
C ASP A 98 9.90 19.00 -15.39
N LYS A 99 9.69 18.28 -14.28
CA LYS A 99 10.41 17.09 -13.83
C LYS A 99 11.76 17.28 -13.13
N GLU A 100 11.81 16.65 -11.96
CA GLU A 100 13.00 16.05 -11.36
C GLU A 100 14.05 17.01 -10.78
N GLN A 101 13.70 17.65 -9.66
CA GLN A 101 14.60 17.64 -8.51
C GLN A 101 14.17 16.45 -7.65
N THR A 102 14.57 15.21 -7.97
CA THR A 102 15.82 14.64 -7.44
C THR A 102 16.24 15.40 -6.18
N VAL A 103 15.83 14.85 -5.03
CA VAL A 103 16.41 15.17 -3.73
C VAL A 103 17.90 14.87 -3.85
N THR A 104 18.68 15.83 -4.30
CA THR A 104 20.13 15.86 -4.14
C THR A 104 20.41 16.66 -2.88
N SER A 105 19.87 16.16 -1.77
CA SER A 105 20.49 16.33 -0.46
C SER A 105 21.28 15.05 -0.23
N GLN A 106 22.47 14.99 -0.84
CA GLN A 106 23.41 13.89 -0.70
C GLN A 106 23.71 13.60 0.78
N ASP A 107 23.64 14.63 1.63
CA ASP A 107 23.76 14.52 3.09
C ASP A 107 22.78 13.53 3.74
N GLY A 108 21.54 13.42 3.26
CA GLY A 108 20.54 12.54 3.89
C GLY A 108 20.57 11.09 3.37
N PHE A 109 21.13 10.89 2.18
CA PHE A 109 21.29 9.55 1.61
C PHE A 109 22.58 8.90 2.07
N ASP A 110 23.67 9.67 2.15
CA ASP A 110 24.95 9.18 2.66
C ASP A 110 24.80 8.80 4.14
N GLU A 111 24.09 9.60 4.95
CA GLU A 111 23.80 9.22 6.34
C GLU A 111 22.91 7.97 6.44
N ALA A 112 21.88 7.84 5.59
CA ALA A 112 21.07 6.62 5.55
C ALA A 112 21.86 5.39 5.07
N ALA A 113 22.85 5.59 4.18
CA ALA A 113 23.74 4.55 3.70
C ALA A 113 24.72 4.10 4.79
N ASP A 114 25.23 5.02 5.61
CA ASP A 114 26.08 4.69 6.77
C ASP A 114 25.37 3.75 7.76
N TYR A 115 24.07 3.91 7.99
CA TYR A 115 23.27 2.98 8.81
C TYR A 115 22.96 1.63 8.11
N LEU A 116 23.06 1.57 6.78
CA LEU A 116 22.76 0.39 5.96
C LEU A 116 24.02 -0.43 5.61
N MET A 117 25.22 0.13 5.77
CA MET A 117 26.51 -0.53 5.55
C MET A 117 26.95 -1.42 6.73
N MET A 118 26.03 -1.83 7.59
CA MET A 118 26.31 -2.82 8.63
C MET A 118 26.04 -4.21 8.06
N ASP A 119 27.10 -4.96 7.78
CA ASP A 119 26.99 -6.31 7.23
C ASP A 119 26.47 -7.28 8.31
N GLU A 120 25.92 -8.42 7.90
CA GLU A 120 25.41 -9.43 8.85
C GLU A 120 26.51 -9.90 9.82
N ASP A 121 27.77 -9.94 9.35
CA ASP A 121 28.95 -10.30 10.14
C ASP A 121 29.19 -9.30 11.30
N ASP A 122 28.95 -8.01 11.08
CA ASP A 122 29.06 -6.98 12.12
C ASP A 122 27.98 -7.16 13.20
N MET A 123 26.80 -7.68 12.83
CA MET A 123 25.74 -8.03 13.79
C MET A 123 26.14 -9.23 14.66
N TYR A 124 26.77 -10.24 14.07
CA TYR A 124 27.21 -11.44 14.81
C TYR A 124 28.40 -11.17 15.73
N ALA A 125 29.27 -10.22 15.40
CA ALA A 125 30.40 -9.83 16.24
C ALA A 125 29.96 -9.34 17.63
N TYR A 126 28.90 -8.52 17.72
CA TYR A 126 28.36 -8.07 19.01
C TYR A 126 27.74 -9.18 19.85
N MET A 127 27.28 -10.26 19.22
CA MET A 127 26.70 -11.42 19.94
C MET A 127 27.75 -12.44 20.35
N ALA A 128 28.94 -12.40 19.72
CA ALA A 128 30.04 -13.32 19.99
C ALA A 128 30.97 -12.83 21.11
N ASP A 129 30.90 -11.54 21.45
CA ASP A 129 31.69 -10.91 22.53
C ASP A 129 31.03 -10.98 23.93
N ASP A 130 29.98 -11.81 24.12
CA ASP A 130 29.34 -12.16 25.41
C ASP A 130 29.61 -13.63 25.84
#